data_AF-A0A2N2JMY9-F1
#
_entry.id   AF-A0A2N2JMY9-F1
#
_cell.length_a   1.000
_cell.length_b   1.000
_cell.length_c   1.000
_cell.angle_alpha   90.00
_cell.angle_beta   90.00
_cell.angle_gamma   90.00
#
_symmetry.space_group_name_H-M   'P 1'
#
loop_
_entity.id
_entity.type
_entity.pdbx_description
1 polymer ?
#
loop_
_entity_poly.entity_id
_entity_poly.type
_entity_poly.pdbx_seq_one_letter_code
_entity_poly.pdbx_strand_id
1 'polypeptide(L)'
;MGIKAKADVDLGESAHHLAERAIEEGRTFKLGPLDPRSRRIVHLTLKEVDGVVTKSEGEGVFRRVCIIPRDADGASHDDSGDDQDDRD
;
A
#
# COMPACT_ATOMS: atom_id res chain seq x y z
N MET A 1 -5.57 24.82 15.44
CA MET A 1 -5.55 23.35 15.40
C MET A 1 -6.27 22.91 14.12
N GLY A 2 -5.55 22.54 13.06
CA GLY A 2 -6.17 22.32 11.74
C GLY A 2 -5.34 21.46 10.76
N ILE A 3 -4.42 20.63 11.26
CA ILE A 3 -3.45 19.91 10.40
C ILE A 3 -4.02 18.59 9.83
N LYS A 4 -5.05 18.01 10.47
CA LYS A 4 -5.53 16.66 10.17
C LYS A 4 -6.32 16.52 8.87
N ALA A 5 -7.05 17.55 8.44
CA ALA A 5 -7.87 17.46 7.24
C ALA A 5 -7.02 17.38 5.96
N LYS A 6 -5.85 18.04 5.94
CA LYS A 6 -4.96 18.02 4.77
C LYS A 6 -4.25 16.68 4.63
N ALA A 7 -3.75 16.14 5.74
CA ALA A 7 -3.12 14.82 5.79
C ALA A 7 -4.05 13.68 5.32
N ASP A 8 -5.34 13.76 5.63
CA ASP A 8 -6.34 12.78 5.17
C ASP A 8 -6.52 12.82 3.64
N VAL A 9 -6.52 14.01 3.04
CA VAL A 9 -6.63 14.22 1.58
C VAL A 9 -5.35 13.75 0.90
N ASP A 10 -4.19 14.18 1.42
CA ASP A 10 -2.87 13.80 0.89
C ASP A 10 -2.68 12.26 0.92
N LEU A 11 -3.21 11.58 1.94
CA LEU A 11 -3.18 10.12 2.06
C LEU A 11 -4.03 9.43 1.00
N GLY A 12 -5.22 9.96 0.69
CA GLY A 12 -6.09 9.43 -0.36
C GLY A 12 -5.43 9.52 -1.74
N GLU A 13 -4.87 10.68 -2.09
CA GLU A 13 -4.16 10.89 -3.35
C GLU A 13 -2.92 9.97 -3.45
N SER A 14 -2.13 9.89 -2.37
CA SER A 14 -0.97 8.99 -2.32
C SER A 14 -1.37 7.52 -2.49
N ALA A 15 -2.48 7.10 -1.87
CA ALA A 15 -2.99 5.75 -2.01
C ALA A 15 -3.41 5.44 -3.45
N HIS A 16 -4.06 6.38 -4.14
CA HIS A 16 -4.47 6.22 -5.53
C HIS A 16 -3.26 6.04 -6.45
N HIS A 17 -2.26 6.90 -6.32
CA HIS A 17 -1.02 6.80 -7.10
C HIS A 17 -0.28 5.48 -6.85
N LEU A 18 -0.26 4.99 -5.60
CA LEU A 18 0.31 3.68 -5.30
C LEU A 18 -0.51 2.52 -5.88
N ALA A 19 -1.83 2.65 -5.99
CA ALA A 19 -2.67 1.64 -6.61
C ALA A 19 -2.42 1.55 -8.12
N GLU A 20 -2.28 2.69 -8.81
CA GLU A 20 -1.90 2.71 -10.22
C GLU A 20 -0.54 2.02 -10.43
N ARG A 21 0.47 2.40 -9.64
CA ARG A 21 1.79 1.73 -9.69
C ARG A 21 1.73 0.25 -9.33
N ALA A 22 0.86 -0.16 -8.40
CA ALA A 22 0.67 -1.57 -8.08
C ALA A 22 0.20 -2.34 -9.31
N ILE A 23 -0.75 -1.80 -10.07
CA ILE A 23 -1.26 -2.39 -11.30
C ILE A 23 -0.16 -2.41 -12.37
N GLU A 24 0.50 -1.27 -12.59
CA GLU A 24 1.53 -1.12 -13.63
C GLU A 24 2.75 -2.02 -13.39
N GLU A 25 3.25 -2.07 -12.15
CA GLU A 25 4.42 -2.86 -11.78
C GLU A 25 4.07 -4.32 -11.46
N GLY A 26 2.79 -4.64 -11.26
CA GLY A 26 2.36 -5.95 -10.78
C GLY A 26 2.91 -6.27 -9.38
N ARG A 27 3.17 -5.25 -8.55
CA ARG A 27 3.81 -5.40 -7.24
C ARG A 27 2.90 -4.94 -6.10
N THR A 28 3.04 -5.59 -4.95
CA THR A 28 2.29 -5.22 -3.74
C THR A 28 2.98 -4.07 -3.02
N PHE A 29 2.26 -2.96 -2.81
CA PHE A 29 2.74 -1.82 -2.03
C PHE A 29 2.20 -1.87 -0.60
N LYS A 30 3.05 -1.53 0.38
CA LYS A 30 2.66 -1.50 1.80
C LYS A 30 2.71 -0.06 2.30
N LEU A 31 1.57 0.43 2.77
CA LEU A 31 1.50 1.68 3.51
C LEU A 31 1.99 1.44 4.95
N GLY A 32 2.56 2.48 5.57
CA GLY A 32 3.05 2.42 6.95
C GLY A 32 1.95 2.06 7.97
N PRO A 33 2.30 1.93 9.26
CA PRO A 33 1.31 1.77 10.31
C PRO A 33 0.37 2.98 10.35
N LEU A 34 -0.92 2.73 10.12
CA LEU A 34 -1.95 3.75 10.03
C LEU A 34 -2.97 3.61 11.16
N ASP A 35 -3.43 4.74 11.68
CA ASP A 35 -4.53 4.75 12.64
C ASP A 35 -5.84 4.24 11.99
N PRO A 36 -6.86 3.83 12.77
CA PRO A 36 -8.11 3.28 12.23
C PRO A 36 -8.82 4.17 11.21
N ARG A 37 -8.77 5.50 11.35
CA ARG A 37 -9.40 6.45 10.42
C ARG A 37 -8.63 6.48 9.11
N SER A 38 -7.31 6.63 9.17
CA SER A 38 -6.44 6.62 7.98
C SER A 38 -6.58 5.33 7.17
N ARG A 39 -6.64 4.16 7.84
CA ARG A 39 -6.92 2.88 7.18
C ARG A 39 -8.27 2.88 6.47
N ARG A 40 -9.31 3.43 7.09
CA ARG A 40 -10.63 3.54 6.49
C ARG A 40 -10.60 4.43 5.24
N ILE A 41 -9.85 5.54 5.26
CA ILE A 41 -9.71 6.42 4.09
C ILE A 41 -9.11 5.62 2.93
N VAL A 42 -7.97 4.96 3.13
CA VAL A 42 -7.33 4.14 2.08
C VAL A 42 -8.28 3.06 1.56
N HIS A 43 -8.94 2.32 2.45
CA HIS A 43 -9.88 1.27 2.06
C HIS A 43 -11.05 1.81 1.24
N LEU A 44 -11.58 2.99 1.56
CA LEU A 44 -12.68 3.60 0.81
C LEU A 44 -12.21 4.18 -0.52
N THR A 45 -11.10 4.92 -0.52
CA THR A 45 -10.52 5.52 -1.73
C THR A 45 -10.20 4.46 -2.77
N LEU A 46 -9.60 3.34 -2.36
CA LEU A 46 -9.20 2.27 -3.28
C LEU A 46 -10.31 1.23 -3.54
N LYS A 47 -11.48 1.37 -2.92
CA LYS A 47 -12.61 0.45 -3.16
C LYS A 47 -13.16 0.57 -4.58
N GLU A 48 -13.08 1.77 -5.16
CA GLU A 48 -13.60 2.10 -6.49
C GLU A 48 -12.54 1.91 -7.59
N VAL A 49 -11.31 1.58 -7.22
CA VAL A 49 -10.21 1.34 -8.17
C VAL A 49 -10.23 -0.12 -8.61
N ASP A 50 -10.64 -0.36 -9.85
CA ASP A 50 -10.52 -1.67 -10.49
C ASP A 50 -9.04 -2.05 -10.68
N GLY A 51 -8.73 -3.34 -10.53
CA GLY A 51 -7.36 -3.85 -10.68
C GLY A 51 -6.52 -3.93 -9.40
N VAL A 52 -6.99 -3.37 -8.27
CA VAL A 52 -6.35 -3.56 -6.96
C VAL A 52 -7.30 -4.10 -5.90
N VAL A 53 -6.72 -4.64 -4.82
CA VAL A 53 -7.40 -4.97 -3.57
C VAL A 53 -6.59 -4.43 -2.39
N THR A 54 -7.28 -4.06 -1.32
CA THR A 54 -6.64 -3.57 -0.09
C THR A 54 -6.82 -4.55 1.05
N LYS A 55 -5.75 -4.83 1.80
CA LYS A 55 -5.77 -5.73 2.95
C LYS A 55 -5.06 -5.10 4.14
N SER A 56 -5.68 -5.15 5.31
CA SER A 56 -5.02 -4.71 6.56
C SER A 56 -4.25 -5.88 7.17
N GLU A 57 -2.94 -5.75 7.36
CA GLU A 57 -2.06 -6.76 7.95
C GLU A 57 -1.36 -6.24 9.21
N GLY A 58 -1.08 -7.13 10.17
CA GLY A 58 -0.51 -6.78 11.48
C GLY A 58 -1.56 -6.46 12.55
N GLU A 59 -1.09 -6.19 13.76
CA GLU A 59 -1.92 -6.06 14.96
C GLU A 59 -1.69 -4.73 15.68
N GLY A 60 -2.73 -4.23 16.36
CA GLY A 60 -2.67 -3.02 17.17
C GLY A 60 -2.12 -1.82 16.40
N VAL A 61 -1.05 -1.22 16.94
CA VAL A 61 -0.36 -0.04 16.38
C VAL A 61 0.51 -0.36 15.17
N PHE A 62 0.86 -1.64 14.96
CA PHE A 62 1.67 -2.09 13.82
C PHE A 62 0.81 -2.49 12.62
N ARG A 63 -0.49 -2.24 12.69
CA ARG A 63 -1.43 -2.59 11.62
C ARG A 63 -1.25 -1.64 10.44
N ARG A 64 -0.89 -2.23 9.30
CA ARG A 64 -0.60 -1.57 8.03
C ARG A 64 -1.63 -1.96 6.97
N VAL A 65 -1.67 -1.21 5.87
CA VAL A 65 -2.52 -1.50 4.71
C VAL A 65 -1.63 -1.90 3.54
N CYS A 66 -1.93 -3.04 2.93
CA CYS A 66 -1.30 -3.56 1.74
C CYS A 66 -2.23 -3.30 0.55
N ILE A 67 -1.68 -2.74 -0.52
CA ILE A 67 -2.31 -2.53 -1.82
C ILE A 67 -1.77 -3.62 -2.73
N ILE A 68 -2.62 -4.55 -3.12
CA ILE A 68 -2.27 -5.76 -3.85
C ILE A 68 -2.94 -5.66 -5.23
N PRO A 69 -2.18 -5.70 -6.34
CA PRO A 69 -2.78 -5.71 -7.66
C PRO A 69 -3.38 -7.09 -7.95
N ARG A 70 -4.52 -7.13 -8.66
CA ARG A 70 -5.26 -8.36 -8.92
C ARG A 70 -4.50 -9.34 -9.83
N ASP A 71 -3.66 -8.81 -10.72
CA ASP A 71 -2.84 -9.62 -11.63
C ASP A 71 -1.58 -10.21 -10.97
N ALA A 72 -1.16 -9.74 -9.78
CA ALA A 72 0.03 -10.27 -9.10
C ALA A 72 -0.18 -11.64 -8.46
N ASP A 73 -1.43 -12.12 -8.30
CA ASP A 73 -1.72 -13.47 -7.79
C ASP A 73 -1.12 -14.56 -8.72
N GLY A 74 -0.72 -14.21 -9.96
CA GLY A 74 -0.05 -15.10 -10.91
C GLY A 74 1.41 -14.76 -11.28
N ALA A 75 1.97 -13.64 -10.79
CA ALA A 75 3.27 -13.11 -11.26
C ALA A 75 4.27 -12.93 -10.12
N SER A 76 4.60 -13.99 -9.39
CA SER A 76 5.81 -14.04 -8.57
C SER A 76 7.04 -14.20 -9.47
N HIS A 77 7.54 -13.09 -10.04
CA HIS A 77 8.84 -13.02 -10.71
C HIS A 77 9.39 -11.58 -10.68
N ASP A 78 9.96 -11.17 -9.55
CA ASP A 78 11.35 -10.73 -9.41
C ASP A 78 11.52 -10.02 -8.04
N ASP A 79 12.16 -10.71 -7.11
CA ASP A 79 12.92 -10.07 -6.03
C ASP A 79 14.38 -10.41 -6.32
N SER A 80 14.88 -9.85 -7.42
CA SER A 80 16.31 -9.79 -7.68
C SER A 80 16.83 -8.51 -7.04
N GLY A 81 17.49 -8.63 -5.90
CA GLY A 81 18.52 -7.69 -5.48
C GLY A 81 18.35 -7.05 -4.10
N ASP A 82 18.90 -7.72 -3.08
CA ASP A 82 20.06 -7.14 -2.38
C ASP A 82 21.04 -8.28 -2.02
N ASP A 83 21.86 -8.62 -3.01
CA ASP A 83 23.16 -9.26 -2.80
C ASP A 83 24.13 -8.11 -2.53
N GLN A 84 24.51 -7.92 -1.26
CA GLN A 84 25.76 -7.25 -0.91
C GLN A 84 26.52 -8.06 0.12
N ASP A 85 27.38 -8.92 -0.46
CA ASP A 85 28.80 -9.10 -0.13
C ASP A 85 29.13 -9.73 1.23
N ASP A 86 29.34 -11.05 1.19
CA ASP A 86 30.41 -11.74 1.91
C ASP A 86 31.70 -10.90 1.91
N ARG A 87 32.20 -10.49 3.08
CA ARG A 87 33.64 -10.28 3.32
C ARG A 87 34.01 -10.23 4.81
N ASP A 88 34.64 -11.35 5.23
CA ASP A 88 35.58 -11.63 6.34
C ASP A 88 35.56 -10.77 7.63
#